data_AF-A0A067M9N6-F1
#
_entry.id   AF-A0A067M9N6-F1
#
_cell.length_a   1.000
_cell.length_b   1.000
_cell.length_c   1.000
_cell.angle_alpha   90.00
_cell.angle_beta   90.00
_cell.angle_gamma   90.00
#
_symmetry.space_group_name_H-M   'P 1'
#
loop_
_entity.id
_entity.type
_entity.pdbx_description
1 polymer ?
#
loop_
_entity_poly.entity_id
_entity_poly.type
_entity_poly.pdbx_seq_one_letter_code
_entity_poly.pdbx_strand_id
1 'polypeptide(L)'
;MATWSAEELRSELLRVKLHSAETEKRLRAGRDHYRRRFSDAQASLAAAKEKIARYEEKIRKLKDELVAAQEQHASIRDHLQLRDSREPREIVAEFRALKRSISYLCTDLGAAITDRIHTFSPSLQLSTQASHPKHLSKTLSKSYNLIRSPAREGRPLEDFIDYSLRFLLNLMLCQQLFHRFHPHTPENVEHVLATLYEQIQSQGTSSILYQLP
;
A
#
# COMPACT_ATOMS: atom_id res chain seq x y z
N MET A 1 -76.08 -27.37 -63.20
CA MET A 1 -75.79 -25.93 -63.33
C MET A 1 -76.67 -25.20 -62.34
N ALA A 2 -76.12 -24.75 -61.21
CA ALA A 2 -76.89 -23.99 -60.24
C ALA A 2 -77.03 -22.55 -60.76
N THR A 3 -78.25 -22.13 -61.09
CA THR A 3 -78.56 -20.74 -61.45
C THR A 3 -78.78 -19.95 -60.16
N TRP A 4 -77.84 -19.07 -59.84
CA TRP A 4 -77.93 -18.22 -58.66
C TRP A 4 -79.05 -17.18 -58.83
N SER A 5 -79.83 -16.96 -57.78
CA SER A 5 -80.82 -15.89 -57.72
C SER A 5 -80.15 -14.51 -57.75
N ALA A 6 -80.82 -13.50 -58.30
CA ALA A 6 -80.34 -12.12 -58.30
C ALA A 6 -80.10 -11.57 -56.87
N GLU A 7 -80.80 -12.09 -55.87
CA GLU A 7 -80.60 -11.75 -54.46
C GLU A 7 -79.33 -12.41 -53.87
N GLU A 8 -79.02 -13.63 -54.28
CA GLU A 8 -77.79 -14.32 -53.88
C GLU A 8 -76.55 -13.61 -54.44
N LEU A 9 -76.60 -13.16 -55.69
CA LEU A 9 -75.54 -12.35 -56.29
C LEU A 9 -75.34 -11.00 -55.59
N ARG A 10 -76.42 -10.33 -55.16
CA ARG A 10 -76.33 -9.08 -54.38
C ARG A 10 -75.73 -9.30 -53.00
N SER A 11 -76.15 -10.37 -52.32
CA SER A 11 -75.62 -10.75 -51.01
C SER A 11 -74.13 -11.05 -51.07
N GLU A 12 -73.69 -11.79 -52.10
CA GLU A 12 -72.29 -12.15 -52.26
C GLU A 12 -71.42 -10.96 -52.67
N LEU A 13 -71.93 -10.07 -53.53
CA LEU A 13 -71.26 -8.81 -53.86
C LEU A 13 -71.06 -7.93 -52.62
N LEU A 14 -72.04 -7.87 -51.72
CA LEU A 14 -71.96 -7.15 -50.45
C LEU A 14 -70.90 -7.75 -49.52
N ARG A 15 -70.84 -9.09 -49.43
CA ARG A 15 -69.80 -9.81 -48.66
C ARG A 15 -68.40 -9.54 -49.20
N VAL A 16 -68.21 -9.59 -50.52
CA VAL A 16 -66.91 -9.30 -51.15
C VAL A 16 -66.48 -7.86 -50.90
N LYS A 17 -67.40 -6.89 -50.98
CA LYS A 17 -67.09 -5.47 -50.68
C LYS A 17 -66.74 -5.25 -49.21
N LEU A 18 -67.45 -5.91 -48.29
CA LEU A 18 -67.14 -5.86 -46.86
C LEU A 18 -65.77 -6.47 -46.57
N HIS A 19 -65.47 -7.64 -47.15
CA HIS A 19 -64.17 -8.29 -46.99
C HIS A 19 -63.02 -7.48 -47.61
N SER A 20 -63.25 -6.85 -48.77
CA SER A 20 -62.32 -5.90 -49.39
C SER A 20 -62.06 -4.67 -48.51
N ALA A 21 -63.11 -4.11 -47.89
CA ALA A 21 -62.96 -2.96 -47.01
C ALA A 21 -62.22 -3.33 -45.70
N GLU A 22 -62.48 -4.52 -45.15
CA GLU A 22 -61.78 -5.03 -43.97
C GLU A 22 -60.31 -5.34 -44.24
N THR A 23 -59.99 -5.94 -45.39
CA THR A 23 -58.62 -6.21 -45.81
C THR A 23 -57.84 -4.92 -46.04
N GLU A 24 -58.43 -3.90 -46.68
CA GLU A 24 -57.81 -2.58 -46.80
C GLU A 24 -57.58 -1.92 -45.44
N LYS A 25 -58.55 -1.99 -44.53
CA LYS A 25 -58.42 -1.43 -43.17
C LYS A 25 -57.29 -2.11 -42.40
N ARG A 26 -57.16 -3.44 -42.51
CA ARG A 26 -56.05 -4.21 -41.93
C ARG A 26 -54.70 -3.84 -42.55
N LEU A 27 -54.62 -3.66 -43.86
CA LEU A 27 -53.40 -3.26 -44.57
C LEU A 27 -52.96 -1.83 -44.21
N ARG A 28 -53.91 -0.89 -44.05
CA ARG A 28 -53.62 0.47 -43.57
C ARG A 28 -53.11 0.45 -42.13
N ALA A 29 -53.81 -0.23 -41.23
CA ALA A 29 -53.38 -0.38 -39.84
C ALA A 29 -51.99 -1.05 -39.72
N GLY A 30 -51.73 -2.08 -40.54
CA GLY A 30 -50.42 -2.72 -40.63
C GLY A 30 -49.33 -1.75 -41.08
N ARG A 31 -49.55 -0.98 -42.15
CA ARG A 31 -48.60 0.04 -42.64
C ARG A 31 -48.31 1.11 -41.59
N ASP A 32 -49.34 1.61 -40.91
CA ASP A 32 -49.18 2.61 -39.86
C ASP A 32 -48.40 2.06 -38.65
N HIS A 33 -48.66 0.81 -38.26
CA HIS A 33 -47.91 0.13 -37.21
C HIS A 33 -46.43 -0.06 -37.58
N TYR A 34 -46.13 -0.51 -38.81
CA TYR A 34 -44.76 -0.62 -39.29
C TYR A 34 -44.05 0.74 -39.36
N ARG A 35 -44.75 1.78 -39.82
CA ARG A 35 -44.21 3.14 -39.92
C ARG A 35 -43.85 3.70 -38.54
N ARG A 36 -44.72 3.51 -37.54
CA ARG A 36 -44.44 3.91 -36.14
C ARG A 36 -43.24 3.16 -35.58
N ARG A 37 -43.22 1.83 -35.68
CA ARG A 37 -42.07 1.03 -35.21
C ARG A 37 -40.76 1.42 -35.88
N PHE A 38 -40.78 1.72 -37.18
CA PHE A 38 -39.59 2.15 -37.91
C PHE A 38 -39.11 3.52 -37.43
N SER A 39 -40.03 4.46 -37.21
CA SER A 39 -39.73 5.78 -36.65
C SER A 39 -39.16 5.67 -35.23
N ASP A 40 -39.76 4.86 -34.38
CA ASP A 40 -39.31 4.62 -33.00
C ASP A 40 -37.91 3.97 -32.98
N ALA A 41 -37.67 3.02 -33.88
CA ALA A 41 -36.36 2.39 -34.04
C ALA A 41 -35.30 3.40 -34.52
N GLN A 42 -35.63 4.30 -35.45
CA GLN A 42 -34.71 5.36 -35.87
C GLN A 42 -34.41 6.35 -34.73
N ALA A 43 -35.42 6.77 -33.98
CA ALA A 43 -35.25 7.65 -32.83
C ALA A 43 -34.38 6.99 -31.74
N SER A 44 -34.62 5.71 -31.46
CA SER A 44 -33.83 4.92 -30.52
C SER A 44 -32.37 4.79 -30.97
N LEU A 45 -32.13 4.54 -32.27
CA LEU A 45 -30.79 4.44 -32.85
C LEU A 45 -30.05 5.79 -32.81
N ALA A 46 -30.74 6.90 -33.07
CA ALA A 46 -30.15 8.23 -32.94
C ALA A 46 -29.76 8.54 -31.49
N ALA A 47 -30.64 8.25 -30.52
CA ALA A 47 -30.36 8.42 -29.10
C ALA A 47 -29.22 7.52 -28.61
N ALA A 48 -29.12 6.29 -29.11
CA ALA A 48 -28.03 5.37 -28.80
C ALA A 48 -26.69 5.88 -29.35
N LYS A 49 -26.66 6.38 -30.59
CA LYS A 49 -25.46 6.99 -31.19
C LYS A 49 -24.97 8.20 -30.41
N GLU A 50 -25.88 9.06 -29.98
CA GLU A 50 -25.52 10.22 -29.17
C GLU A 50 -24.94 9.81 -27.80
N LYS A 51 -25.52 8.78 -27.15
CA LYS A 51 -24.95 8.23 -25.91
C LYS A 51 -23.55 7.64 -26.11
N ILE A 52 -23.33 6.92 -27.21
CA ILE A 52 -22.01 6.37 -27.55
C ILE A 52 -20.98 7.50 -27.69
N ALA A 53 -21.29 8.54 -28.46
CA ALA A 53 -20.39 9.69 -28.64
C ALA A 53 -20.06 10.39 -27.31
N ARG A 54 -21.07 10.54 -26.42
CA ARG A 54 -20.85 11.11 -25.07
C ARG A 54 -19.96 10.23 -24.20
N TYR A 55 -20.11 8.90 -24.27
CA TYR A 55 -19.28 7.98 -23.51
C TYR A 55 -17.85 7.91 -24.05
N GLU A 56 -17.67 7.93 -25.37
CA GLU A 56 -16.34 7.99 -26.00
C GLU A 56 -15.58 9.24 -25.56
N GLU A 57 -16.25 10.40 -25.55
CA GLU A 57 -15.66 11.64 -25.05
C GLU A 57 -15.28 11.56 -23.57
N LYS A 58 -16.16 10.97 -22.75
CA LYS A 58 -15.88 10.78 -21.33
C LYS A 58 -14.71 9.82 -21.09
N ILE A 59 -14.63 8.73 -21.86
CA ILE A 59 -13.52 7.78 -21.80
C ILE A 59 -12.22 8.47 -22.19
N ARG A 60 -12.23 9.30 -23.24
CA ARG A 60 -11.06 10.06 -23.66
C ARG A 60 -10.56 10.99 -22.55
N LYS A 61 -11.46 11.81 -21.98
CA LYS A 61 -11.11 12.71 -20.86
C LYS A 61 -10.54 11.97 -19.66
N LEU A 62 -11.17 10.87 -19.25
CA LEU A 62 -10.69 10.07 -18.12
C LEU A 62 -9.32 9.43 -18.40
N LYS A 63 -9.04 9.04 -19.64
CA LYS A 63 -7.70 8.55 -20.03
C LYS A 63 -6.66 9.67 -19.94
N ASP A 64 -6.99 10.86 -20.42
CA ASP A 64 -6.08 12.01 -20.37
C ASP A 64 -5.79 12.41 -18.91
N GLU A 65 -6.83 12.45 -18.05
CA GLU A 65 -6.69 12.70 -16.61
C GLU A 65 -5.85 11.62 -15.91
N LEU A 66 -6.04 10.34 -16.28
CA LEU A 66 -5.26 9.24 -15.72
C LEU A 66 -3.77 9.35 -16.09
N VAL A 67 -3.46 9.66 -17.36
CA VAL A 67 -2.08 9.85 -17.82
C VAL A 67 -1.44 11.03 -17.08
N ALA A 68 -2.13 12.17 -17.00
CA ALA A 68 -1.63 13.34 -16.28
C ALA A 68 -1.37 13.04 -14.79
N ALA A 69 -2.27 12.29 -14.13
CA ALA A 69 -2.09 11.88 -12.73
C ALA A 69 -0.90 10.92 -12.57
N GLN A 70 -0.71 9.98 -13.50
CA GLN A 70 0.43 9.06 -13.50
C GLN A 70 1.76 9.80 -13.70
N GLU A 71 1.81 10.78 -14.60
CA GLU A 71 2.98 11.63 -14.81
C GLU A 71 3.31 12.47 -13.58
N GLN A 72 2.30 13.09 -12.95
CA GLN A 72 2.48 13.82 -11.70
C GLN A 72 3.00 12.92 -10.59
N HIS A 73 2.44 11.71 -10.45
CA HIS A 73 2.90 10.73 -9.46
C HIS A 73 4.34 10.27 -9.74
N ALA A 74 4.69 10.00 -11.00
CA ALA A 74 6.05 9.66 -11.40
C ALA A 74 7.03 10.81 -11.12
N SER A 75 6.65 12.05 -11.43
CA SER A 75 7.45 13.24 -11.14
C SER A 75 7.66 13.42 -9.63
N ILE A 76 6.61 13.28 -8.81
CA ILE A 76 6.71 13.35 -7.35
C ILE A 76 7.64 12.26 -6.83
N ARG A 77 7.49 11.02 -7.33
CA ARG A 77 8.38 9.92 -6.96
C ARG A 77 9.83 10.23 -7.32
N ASP A 78 10.10 10.75 -8.50
CA ASP A 78 11.45 11.11 -8.94
C ASP A 78 12.04 12.29 -8.14
N HIS A 79 11.22 13.24 -7.69
CA HIS A 79 11.65 14.34 -6.82
C HIS A 79 11.85 13.91 -5.36
N LEU A 80 11.06 12.95 -4.86
CA LEU A 80 11.16 12.41 -3.51
C LEU A 80 12.27 11.35 -3.38
N GLN A 81 12.56 10.65 -4.46
CA GLN A 81 13.76 9.83 -4.57
C GLN A 81 14.96 10.76 -4.67
N LEU A 82 15.45 11.21 -3.51
CA LEU A 82 16.83 11.66 -3.40
C LEU A 82 17.69 10.60 -4.08
N ARG A 83 18.30 10.95 -5.22
CA ARG A 83 19.29 10.10 -5.87
C ARG A 83 20.43 9.95 -4.89
N ASP A 84 20.37 8.92 -4.07
CA ASP A 84 21.48 8.55 -3.23
C ASP A 84 22.60 8.12 -4.18
N SER A 85 23.53 9.04 -4.39
CA SER A 85 24.66 8.86 -5.31
C SER A 85 25.63 7.77 -4.84
N ARG A 86 25.44 7.28 -3.62
CA ARG A 86 26.26 6.24 -3.01
C ARG A 86 25.75 4.87 -3.42
N GLU A 87 26.66 4.04 -3.88
CA GLU A 87 26.31 2.66 -4.16
C GLU A 87 26.08 1.90 -2.85
N PRO A 88 25.10 0.98 -2.77
CA PRO A 88 24.80 0.25 -1.53
C PRO A 88 26.03 -0.43 -0.90
N ARG A 89 27.01 -0.84 -1.71
CA ARG A 89 28.26 -1.45 -1.24
C ARG A 89 29.11 -0.48 -0.41
N GLU A 90 29.10 0.81 -0.74
CA GLU A 90 29.86 1.85 -0.05
C GLU A 90 29.26 2.09 1.34
N ILE A 91 27.94 2.20 1.40
CA ILE A 91 27.18 2.31 2.66
C ILE A 91 27.49 1.11 3.57
N VAL A 92 27.40 -0.11 3.03
CA VAL A 92 27.72 -1.34 3.80
C VAL A 92 29.18 -1.35 4.26
N ALA A 93 30.12 -0.84 3.45
CA ALA A 93 31.52 -0.74 3.83
C ALA A 93 31.72 0.23 5.02
N GLU A 94 31.08 1.40 5.00
CA GLU A 94 31.10 2.36 6.11
C GLU A 94 30.54 1.74 7.40
N PHE A 95 29.40 1.04 7.34
CA PHE A 95 28.84 0.35 8.51
C PHE A 95 29.76 -0.76 9.04
N ARG A 96 30.46 -1.50 8.16
CA ARG A 96 31.45 -2.49 8.60
C ARG A 96 32.65 -1.84 9.26
N ALA A 97 33.12 -0.71 8.73
CA ALA A 97 34.20 0.07 9.34
C ALA A 97 33.79 0.57 10.73
N LEU A 98 32.59 1.16 10.85
CA LEU A 98 32.03 1.60 12.13
C LEU A 98 31.94 0.45 13.14
N LYS A 99 31.43 -0.72 12.73
CA LYS A 99 31.38 -1.91 13.59
C LYS A 99 32.76 -2.31 14.12
N ARG A 100 33.80 -2.26 13.28
CA ARG A 100 35.18 -2.55 13.70
C ARG A 100 35.69 -1.51 14.70
N SER A 101 35.45 -0.22 14.43
CA SER A 101 35.85 0.86 15.33
C SER A 101 35.19 0.73 16.70
N ILE A 102 33.89 0.41 16.75
CA ILE A 102 33.19 0.13 18.01
C ILE A 102 33.80 -1.08 18.73
N SER A 103 34.14 -2.14 17.99
CA SER A 103 34.77 -3.32 18.59
C SER A 103 36.11 -2.99 19.24
N TYR A 104 36.98 -2.24 18.56
CA TYR A 104 38.28 -1.86 19.11
C TYR A 104 38.12 -0.95 20.32
N LEU A 105 37.25 0.07 20.22
CA LEU A 105 36.94 0.96 21.33
C LEU A 105 36.47 0.19 22.56
N CYS A 106 35.51 -0.73 22.40
CA CYS A 106 35.00 -1.54 23.52
C CYS A 106 36.06 -2.43 24.14
N THR A 107 36.96 -3.00 23.33
CA THR A 107 38.03 -3.85 23.83
C THR A 107 39.06 -3.04 24.61
N ASP A 108 39.46 -1.87 24.12
CA ASP A 108 40.42 -1.00 24.82
C ASP A 108 39.84 -0.45 26.13
N LEU A 109 38.59 0.04 26.10
CA LEU A 109 37.87 0.47 27.30
C LEU A 109 37.63 -0.69 28.26
N GLY A 110 37.29 -1.87 27.74
CA GLY A 110 37.03 -3.07 28.52
C GLY A 110 38.28 -3.52 29.30
N ALA A 111 39.44 -3.51 28.65
CA ALA A 111 40.71 -3.78 29.31
C ALA A 111 41.00 -2.74 30.41
N ALA A 112 40.93 -1.45 30.08
CA ALA A 112 41.21 -0.38 31.05
C ALA A 112 40.26 -0.38 32.26
N ILE A 113 38.97 -0.65 32.04
CA ILE A 113 37.98 -0.77 33.11
C ILE A 113 38.27 -2.00 33.98
N THR A 114 38.56 -3.14 33.36
CA THR A 114 38.87 -4.37 34.10
C THR A 114 40.13 -4.19 34.97
N ASP A 115 41.21 -3.65 34.40
CA ASP A 115 42.45 -3.36 35.14
C ASP A 115 42.18 -2.46 36.36
N ARG A 116 41.35 -1.42 36.14
CA ARG A 116 40.95 -0.50 37.21
C ARG A 116 40.14 -1.20 38.29
N ILE A 117 39.20 -2.06 37.91
CA ILE A 117 38.39 -2.85 38.86
C ILE A 117 39.28 -3.81 39.64
N HIS A 118 40.18 -4.55 38.99
CA HIS A 118 41.10 -5.46 39.68
C HIS A 118 42.03 -4.74 40.66
N THR A 119 42.40 -3.50 40.38
CA THR A 119 43.15 -2.67 41.34
C THR A 119 42.39 -2.45 42.65
N PHE A 120 41.07 -2.26 42.60
CA PHE A 120 40.24 -2.00 43.79
C PHE A 120 39.57 -3.26 44.37
N SER A 121 39.38 -4.29 43.56
CA SER A 121 38.66 -5.51 43.92
C SER A 121 39.25 -6.72 43.17
N PRO A 122 40.44 -7.19 43.59
CA PRO A 122 41.14 -8.30 42.92
C PRO A 122 40.33 -9.61 42.91
N SER A 123 39.45 -9.79 43.90
CA SER A 123 38.59 -10.97 44.05
C SER A 123 37.41 -11.00 43.09
N LEU A 124 37.10 -9.88 42.41
CA LEU A 124 36.03 -9.81 41.42
C LEU A 124 36.51 -10.36 40.09
N GLN A 125 36.21 -11.63 39.83
CA GLN A 125 36.60 -12.36 38.63
C GLN A 125 35.41 -12.63 37.71
N LEU A 126 34.20 -12.71 38.27
CA LEU A 126 32.98 -13.07 37.55
C LEU A 126 31.90 -11.99 37.66
N SER A 127 31.15 -11.80 36.59
CA SER A 127 30.00 -10.89 36.52
C SER A 127 28.95 -11.11 37.62
N THR A 128 28.79 -12.35 38.09
CA THR A 128 27.83 -12.70 39.16
C THR A 128 28.28 -12.27 40.55
N GLN A 129 29.55 -11.91 40.71
CA GLN A 129 30.11 -11.42 41.98
C GLN A 129 29.89 -9.91 42.16
N ALA A 130 29.23 -9.25 41.21
CA ALA A 130 28.93 -7.82 41.29
C ALA A 130 28.16 -7.49 42.59
N SER A 131 28.56 -6.41 43.27
CA SER A 131 27.98 -6.00 44.56
C SER A 131 26.49 -5.63 44.47
N HIS A 132 26.02 -5.21 43.29
CA HIS A 132 24.64 -4.78 43.05
C HIS A 132 24.02 -5.46 41.82
N PRO A 133 23.76 -6.77 41.86
CA PRO A 133 23.33 -7.55 40.68
C PRO A 133 21.95 -7.13 40.17
N LYS A 134 21.06 -6.64 41.05
CA LYS A 134 19.74 -6.12 40.66
C LYS A 134 19.84 -4.85 39.82
N HIS A 135 20.73 -3.93 40.19
CA HIS A 135 20.98 -2.71 39.42
C HIS A 135 21.61 -3.05 38.07
N LEU A 136 22.57 -3.98 38.07
CA LEU A 136 23.22 -4.46 36.85
C LEU A 136 22.20 -5.05 35.86
N SER A 137 21.29 -5.89 36.35
CA SER A 137 20.21 -6.46 35.54
C SER A 137 19.22 -5.41 35.04
N LYS A 138 18.95 -4.36 35.81
CA LYS A 138 18.08 -3.26 35.37
C LYS A 138 18.75 -2.47 34.24
N THR A 139 20.03 -2.13 34.39
CA THR A 139 20.80 -1.36 33.39
C THR A 139 20.94 -2.12 32.07
N LEU A 140 21.22 -3.43 32.14
CA LEU A 140 21.32 -4.27 30.95
C LEU A 140 19.96 -4.73 30.41
N SER A 141 18.85 -4.25 30.99
CA SER A 141 17.48 -4.62 30.60
C SER A 141 17.28 -6.15 30.56
N LYS A 142 16.46 -6.67 29.63
CA LYS A 142 16.19 -8.11 29.48
C LYS A 142 17.39 -8.95 28.99
N SER A 143 18.58 -8.36 28.84
CA SER A 143 19.79 -9.05 28.34
C SER A 143 20.49 -9.88 29.42
N TYR A 144 19.76 -10.79 30.06
CA TYR A 144 20.25 -11.67 31.11
C TYR A 144 21.46 -12.53 30.67
N ASN A 145 21.53 -12.82 29.37
CA ASN A 145 22.61 -13.58 28.73
C ASN A 145 23.97 -12.84 28.68
N LEU A 146 23.99 -11.54 29.03
CA LEU A 146 25.22 -10.78 29.19
C LEU A 146 25.82 -11.03 30.58
N ILE A 147 24.98 -11.12 31.61
CA ILE A 147 25.45 -11.37 32.98
C ILE A 147 25.85 -12.85 33.13
N ARG A 148 25.11 -13.77 32.53
CA ARG A 148 25.40 -15.21 32.61
C ARG A 148 25.65 -15.81 31.24
N SER A 149 26.55 -16.79 31.16
CA SER A 149 26.69 -17.63 29.99
C SER A 149 25.42 -18.48 29.78
N PRO A 150 25.22 -19.10 28.61
CA PRO A 150 24.12 -20.05 28.39
C PRO A 150 24.09 -21.21 29.41
N ALA A 151 25.25 -21.57 29.98
CA ALA A 151 25.37 -22.55 31.06
C ALA A 151 24.95 -22.01 32.45
N ARG A 152 24.44 -20.77 32.52
CA ARG A 152 24.03 -20.05 33.75
C ARG A 152 25.17 -19.70 34.71
N GLU A 153 26.41 -19.80 34.25
CA GLU A 153 27.60 -19.40 34.99
C GLU A 153 27.87 -17.90 34.81
N GLY A 154 28.54 -17.29 35.80
CA GLY A 154 29.06 -15.93 35.63
C GLY A 154 30.09 -15.89 34.52
N ARG A 155 30.12 -14.78 33.77
CA ARG A 155 31.14 -14.56 32.74
C ARG A 155 32.40 -14.00 33.39
N PRO A 156 33.59 -14.29 32.83
CA PRO A 156 34.80 -13.55 33.15
C PRO A 156 34.56 -12.05 33.09
N LEU A 157 35.20 -11.29 33.98
CA LEU A 157 34.99 -9.86 34.09
C LEU A 157 35.31 -9.14 32.76
N GLU A 158 36.42 -9.49 32.09
CA GLU A 158 36.80 -8.84 30.82
C GLU A 158 35.73 -9.05 29.75
N ASP A 159 35.32 -10.30 29.54
CA ASP A 159 34.26 -10.67 28.61
C ASP A 159 32.96 -9.96 28.93
N PHE A 160 32.58 -9.94 30.20
CA PHE A 160 31.36 -9.29 30.65
C PHE A 160 31.35 -7.80 30.29
N ILE A 161 32.44 -7.08 30.57
CA ILE A 161 32.55 -5.66 30.28
C ILE A 161 32.56 -5.41 28.76
N ASP A 162 33.36 -6.14 27.99
CA ASP A 162 33.43 -5.97 26.52
C ASP A 162 32.05 -6.22 25.87
N TYR A 163 31.38 -7.32 26.20
CA TYR A 163 30.05 -7.61 25.65
C TYR A 163 29.00 -6.60 26.11
N SER A 164 29.07 -6.14 27.35
CA SER A 164 28.12 -5.14 27.88
C SER A 164 28.29 -3.79 27.20
N LEU A 165 29.53 -3.32 27.00
CA LEU A 165 29.82 -2.08 26.29
C LEU A 165 29.34 -2.15 24.84
N ARG A 166 29.65 -3.25 24.14
CA ARG A 166 29.17 -3.47 22.77
C ARG A 166 27.65 -3.47 22.71
N PHE A 167 26.98 -4.16 23.62
CA PHE A 167 25.52 -4.19 23.67
C PHE A 167 24.94 -2.80 23.87
N LEU A 168 25.40 -2.05 24.88
CA LEU A 168 24.88 -0.72 25.21
C LEU A 168 25.11 0.27 24.07
N LEU A 169 26.32 0.30 23.47
CA LEU A 169 26.61 1.19 22.36
C LEU A 169 25.78 0.87 21.12
N ASN A 170 25.64 -0.41 20.76
CA ASN A 170 24.80 -0.79 19.63
C ASN A 170 23.31 -0.50 19.90
N LEU A 171 22.83 -0.72 21.12
CA LEU A 171 21.45 -0.38 21.49
C LEU A 171 21.20 1.12 21.32
N MET A 172 22.11 1.96 21.84
CA MET A 172 22.02 3.42 21.71
C MET A 172 22.08 3.86 20.25
N LEU A 173 23.00 3.31 19.45
CA LEU A 173 23.09 3.62 18.02
C LEU A 173 21.82 3.21 17.28
N CYS A 174 21.27 2.03 17.57
CA CYS A 174 20.02 1.59 16.95
C CYS A 174 18.84 2.49 17.31
N GLN A 175 18.76 2.94 18.56
CA GLN A 175 17.73 3.89 18.99
C GLN A 175 17.90 5.24 18.30
N GLN A 176 19.13 5.77 18.22
CA GLN A 176 19.37 7.10 17.66
C GLN A 176 19.32 7.15 16.12
N LEU A 177 19.71 6.08 15.43
CA LEU A 177 19.82 6.04 13.97
C LEU A 177 18.62 5.41 13.28
N PHE A 178 17.99 4.39 13.88
CA PHE A 178 16.95 3.61 13.20
C PHE A 178 15.55 3.75 13.81
N HIS A 179 15.43 4.14 15.08
CA HIS A 179 14.09 4.43 15.64
C HIS A 179 13.64 5.85 15.34
N ARG A 180 14.57 6.74 15.02
CA ARG A 180 14.25 8.14 14.73
C ARG A 180 13.86 8.33 13.27
N PHE A 181 12.81 9.11 13.05
CA PHE A 181 12.37 9.48 11.70
C PHE A 181 13.47 10.25 10.94
N HIS A 182 14.26 11.07 11.66
CA HIS A 182 15.48 11.69 11.14
C HIS A 182 16.44 12.10 12.29
N PRO A 183 17.77 11.92 12.18
CA PRO A 183 18.72 12.07 13.30
C PRO A 183 18.74 13.46 13.97
N HIS A 184 18.35 14.50 13.24
CA HIS A 184 18.40 15.90 13.68
C HIS A 184 17.03 16.47 14.06
N THR A 185 15.96 15.67 14.01
CA THR A 185 14.61 16.16 14.27
C THR A 185 14.31 16.14 15.76
N PRO A 186 13.94 17.27 16.38
CA PRO A 186 13.63 17.29 17.81
C PRO A 186 12.43 16.36 18.11
N GLU A 187 12.45 15.72 19.28
CA GLU A 187 11.57 14.60 19.64
C GLU A 187 10.07 14.93 19.55
N ASN A 188 9.71 16.19 19.83
CA ASN A 188 8.35 16.71 19.68
C ASN A 188 7.87 16.73 18.21
N VAL A 189 8.77 16.99 17.26
CA VAL A 189 8.47 16.99 15.82
C VAL A 189 8.47 15.57 15.28
N GLU A 190 9.31 14.69 15.83
CA GLU A 190 9.38 13.29 15.45
C GLU A 190 8.05 12.55 15.68
N HIS A 191 7.42 12.77 16.83
CA HIS A 191 6.10 12.17 17.12
C HIS A 191 5.02 12.67 16.16
N VAL A 192 5.04 13.96 15.81
CA VAL A 192 4.09 14.54 14.85
C VAL A 192 4.29 13.93 13.46
N LEU A 193 5.53 13.77 13.01
CA LEU A 193 5.85 13.15 11.73
C LEU A 193 5.46 11.67 11.68
N ALA A 194 5.71 10.93 12.77
CA ALA A 194 5.29 9.53 12.88
C ALA A 194 3.76 9.40 12.75
N THR A 195 3.00 10.22 13.48
CA THR A 195 1.54 10.23 13.40
C THR A 195 1.04 10.62 12.01
N LEU A 196 1.65 11.62 11.36
CA LEU A 196 1.31 12.00 9.99
C LEU A 196 1.60 10.85 9.00
N TYR A 197 2.71 10.15 9.16
CA TYR A 197 3.07 9.03 8.29
C TYR A 197 2.09 7.86 8.43
N GLU A 198 1.68 7.52 9.65
CA GLU A 198 0.65 6.51 9.93
C GLU A 198 -0.72 6.90 9.33
N GLN A 199 -1.08 8.18 9.38
CA GLN A 199 -2.28 8.71 8.75
C GLN A 199 -2.24 8.60 7.22
N ILE A 200 -1.10 8.95 6.61
CA ILE A 200 -0.91 8.82 5.16
C ILE A 200 -0.95 7.35 4.74
N GLN A 201 -0.30 6.46 5.50
CA GLN A 201 -0.31 5.02 5.22
C GLN A 201 -1.72 4.43 5.24
N SER A 202 -2.53 4.78 6.26
CA SER A 202 -3.89 4.29 6.42
C SER A 202 -4.87 4.84 5.37
N GLN A 203 -4.63 6.05 4.86
CA GLN A 203 -5.39 6.61 3.74
C GLN A 203 -5.02 5.97 2.40
N GLY A 204 -3.73 5.65 2.18
CA GLY A 204 -3.26 4.98 0.97
C GLY A 204 -3.80 3.55 0.81
N THR A 205 -3.87 2.77 1.89
CA THR A 205 -4.49 1.42 1.86
C THR A 205 -6.00 1.46 1.67
N SER A 206 -6.68 2.50 2.17
CA SER A 206 -8.14 2.65 2.01
C SER A 206 -8.55 2.96 0.56
N SER A 207 -7.66 3.56 -0.24
CA SER A 207 -7.92 3.76 -1.69
C SER A 207 -7.58 2.53 -2.55
N ILE A 208 -6.69 1.65 -2.08
CA ILE A 208 -6.24 0.46 -2.83
C ILE A 208 -7.17 -0.76 -2.58
N LEU A 209 -7.82 -0.84 -1.41
CA LEU A 209 -8.72 -1.96 -1.07
C LEU A 209 -10.09 -1.95 -1.80
N TYR A 210 -10.39 -0.92 -2.61
CA TYR A 210 -11.58 -0.90 -3.47
C TYR A 210 -11.29 -1.15 -4.97
N GLN A 211 -10.06 -1.60 -5.32
CA GLN A 211 -9.66 -1.84 -6.71
C GLN A 211 -8.99 -3.20 -6.98
N LEU A 212 -9.36 -4.25 -6.26
CA LEU A 212 -9.03 -5.62 -6.68
C LEU A 212 -10.34 -6.41 -6.95
N PRO A 213 -10.48 -7.04 -8.14
CA PRO A 213 -11.63 -7.86 -8.49
C PRO A 213 -11.73 -9.14 -7.66
#